data_AF-A8TXJ8-F1
#
_entry.id   AF-A8TXJ8-F1
#
_cell.length_a   1.000
_cell.length_b   1.000
_cell.length_c   1.000
_cell.angle_alpha   90.00
_cell.angle_beta   90.00
_cell.angle_gamma   90.00
#
_symmetry.space_group_name_H-M   'P 1'
#
loop_
_entity.id
_entity.type
_entity.pdbx_description
1 polymer ?
#
loop_
_entity_poly.entity_id
_entity_poly.type
_entity_poly.pdbx_seq_one_letter_code
_entity_poly.pdbx_strand_id
1 'polypeptide(L)'
;MAIADEIAARLTGEFLDDAGDRLARAQIALNKLANRPKDTRPLLLDLAREIHNLKGTGKTFGFPTISLIADRFEDYLEANAEKTPFPITDLQRFADALSDIIERGRNPEPDRATSILRGLPSVFDFDPEAISGQPGRALVITRARTLGHMLARELANCGYRTQTASDPFEAMRFAVSEKPDIVLSSAVLDGMSGIDLLRAIRSIRPTASLPSAVVTSFDAGHPELAGLPKDVSVIRLGKTLSDDLALVLTNAGEVSRA
;
A
#
# COMPACT_ATOMS: atom_id res chain seq x y z
N MET A 1 13.49 -33.37 -19.83
CA MET A 1 13.03 -32.00 -20.11
C MET A 1 11.54 -31.99 -20.43
N ALA A 2 11.06 -32.67 -21.48
CA ALA A 2 9.64 -32.67 -21.89
C ALA A 2 8.59 -32.97 -20.79
N ILE A 3 8.81 -33.95 -19.91
CA ILE A 3 7.84 -34.32 -18.86
C ILE A 3 7.66 -33.22 -17.81
N ALA A 4 8.73 -32.51 -17.46
CA ALA A 4 8.68 -31.45 -16.46
C ALA A 4 7.92 -30.23 -16.99
N ASP A 5 8.13 -29.89 -18.26
CA ASP A 5 7.44 -28.79 -18.94
C ASP A 5 5.94 -29.09 -19.12
N GLU A 6 5.60 -30.34 -19.41
CA GLU A 6 4.20 -30.80 -19.52
C GLU A 6 3.47 -30.78 -18.16
N ILE A 7 4.13 -31.21 -17.08
CA ILE A 7 3.59 -31.10 -15.73
C ILE A 7 3.40 -29.64 -15.34
N ALA A 8 4.38 -28.78 -15.62
CA ALA A 8 4.28 -27.35 -15.34
C ALA A 8 3.10 -26.72 -16.09
N ALA A 9 2.96 -26.99 -17.40
CA ALA A 9 1.85 -26.48 -18.20
C ALA A 9 0.48 -26.94 -17.68
N ARG A 10 0.35 -28.20 -17.25
CA ARG A 10 -0.88 -28.71 -16.65
C ARG A 10 -1.21 -27.99 -15.33
N LEU A 11 -0.22 -27.85 -14.44
CA LEU A 11 -0.40 -27.16 -13.16
C LEU A 11 -0.76 -25.68 -13.35
N THR A 12 -0.16 -25.02 -14.34
CA THR A 12 -0.51 -23.65 -14.75
C THR A 12 -1.96 -23.57 -15.25
N GLY A 13 -2.41 -24.54 -16.04
CA GLY A 13 -3.81 -24.63 -16.48
C GLY A 13 -4.79 -24.80 -15.32
N GLU A 14 -4.52 -25.74 -14.41
CA GLU A 14 -5.33 -25.97 -13.20
C GLU A 14 -5.39 -24.72 -12.31
N PHE A 15 -4.27 -23.99 -12.19
CA PHE A 15 -4.23 -22.71 -11.49
C PHE A 15 -5.14 -21.66 -12.14
N LEU A 16 -5.11 -21.53 -13.47
CA LEU A 16 -5.94 -20.55 -14.19
C LEU A 16 -7.43 -20.86 -14.05
N ASP A 17 -7.81 -22.14 -14.09
CA ASP A 17 -9.19 -22.57 -13.89
C ASP A 17 -9.67 -22.22 -12.46
N ASP A 18 -8.89 -22.57 -11.42
CA ASP A 18 -9.19 -22.21 -10.03
C ASP A 18 -9.22 -20.68 -9.82
N ALA A 19 -8.31 -19.95 -10.47
CA ALA A 19 -8.28 -18.50 -10.43
C ALA A 19 -9.54 -17.88 -11.06
N GLY A 20 -10.00 -18.41 -12.19
CA GLY A 20 -11.25 -18.00 -12.84
C GLY A 20 -12.46 -18.24 -11.95
N ASP A 21 -12.56 -19.41 -11.34
CA ASP A 21 -13.64 -19.76 -10.42
C ASP A 21 -13.68 -18.85 -9.18
N ARG A 22 -12.52 -18.51 -8.62
CA ARG A 22 -12.40 -17.55 -7.50
C ARG A 22 -12.83 -16.16 -7.93
N LEU A 23 -12.37 -15.70 -9.08
CA LEU A 23 -12.72 -14.38 -9.60
C LEU A 23 -14.23 -14.28 -9.87
N ALA A 24 -14.86 -15.34 -10.39
CA ALA A 24 -16.31 -15.39 -10.57
C ALA A 24 -17.06 -15.25 -9.23
N ARG A 25 -16.61 -15.93 -8.17
CA ARG A 25 -17.17 -15.77 -6.81
C ARG A 25 -16.96 -14.35 -6.27
N ALA A 26 -15.79 -13.76 -6.49
CA ALA A 26 -15.51 -12.37 -6.12
C ALA A 26 -16.44 -11.38 -6.84
N GLN A 27 -16.66 -11.54 -8.15
CA GLN A 27 -17.59 -10.74 -8.94
C GLN A 27 -19.04 -10.89 -8.46
N ILE A 28 -19.48 -12.09 -8.06
CA ILE A 28 -20.79 -12.31 -7.44
C ILE A 28 -20.91 -11.51 -6.13
N ALA A 29 -19.89 -11.53 -5.27
CA ALA A 29 -19.88 -10.75 -4.04
C ALA A 29 -19.95 -9.23 -4.30
N LEU A 30 -19.17 -8.73 -5.27
CA LEU A 30 -19.21 -7.33 -5.71
C LEU A 30 -20.60 -6.92 -6.21
N ASN A 31 -21.22 -7.75 -7.06
CA ASN A 31 -22.57 -7.48 -7.58
C ASN A 31 -23.62 -7.46 -6.46
N LYS A 32 -23.50 -8.34 -5.45
CA LYS A 32 -24.38 -8.31 -4.28
C LYS A 32 -24.17 -7.04 -3.46
N LEU A 33 -22.92 -6.61 -3.22
CA LEU A 33 -22.59 -5.37 -2.51
C LEU A 33 -23.11 -4.13 -3.26
N ALA A 34 -23.08 -4.14 -4.60
CA ALA A 34 -23.62 -3.08 -5.45
C ALA A 34 -25.11 -2.82 -5.21
N ASN A 35 -25.85 -3.88 -4.88
CA ASN A 35 -27.28 -3.82 -4.58
C ASN A 35 -27.61 -3.37 -3.14
N ARG A 36 -26.64 -2.82 -2.40
CA ARG A 36 -26.78 -2.24 -1.05
C ARG A 36 -27.52 -3.18 -0.07
N PRO A 37 -26.96 -4.37 0.20
CA PRO A 37 -27.58 -5.34 1.10
C PRO A 37 -27.63 -4.79 2.53
N LYS A 38 -28.57 -5.29 3.34
CA LYS A 38 -28.71 -4.88 4.74
C LYS A 38 -27.49 -5.24 5.59
N ASP A 39 -26.84 -6.36 5.29
CA ASP A 39 -25.59 -6.80 5.92
C ASP A 39 -24.52 -6.99 4.85
N THR A 40 -23.48 -6.17 4.91
CA THR A 40 -22.35 -6.19 3.97
C THR A 40 -21.21 -7.08 4.45
N ARG A 41 -21.13 -7.38 5.76
CA ARG A 41 -19.95 -8.00 6.37
C ARG A 41 -19.63 -9.39 5.81
N PRO A 42 -20.59 -10.32 5.63
CA PRO A 42 -20.30 -11.63 5.04
C PRO A 42 -19.74 -11.51 3.62
N LEU A 43 -20.26 -10.57 2.83
CA LEU A 43 -19.85 -10.37 1.44
C LEU A 43 -18.45 -9.78 1.35
N LEU A 44 -18.08 -8.86 2.26
CA LEU A 44 -16.72 -8.32 2.35
C LEU A 44 -15.72 -9.40 2.76
N LEU A 45 -16.09 -10.27 3.70
CA LEU A 45 -15.24 -11.40 4.12
C LEU A 45 -15.04 -12.42 3.00
N ASP A 46 -16.11 -12.78 2.29
CA ASP A 46 -16.02 -13.68 1.14
C ASP A 46 -15.14 -13.07 0.05
N LEU A 47 -15.35 -11.80 -0.29
CA LEU A 47 -14.53 -11.09 -1.28
C LEU A 47 -13.05 -11.08 -0.88
N ALA A 48 -12.74 -10.68 0.36
CA ALA A 48 -11.37 -10.65 0.87
C ALA A 48 -10.71 -12.03 0.79
N ARG A 49 -11.43 -13.10 1.15
CA ARG A 49 -10.92 -14.48 1.07
C ARG A 49 -10.60 -14.90 -0.37
N GLU A 50 -11.48 -14.64 -1.34
CA GLU A 50 -11.21 -15.03 -2.72
C GLU A 50 -9.99 -14.29 -3.28
N ILE A 51 -9.87 -12.98 -3.01
CA ILE A 51 -8.73 -12.16 -3.45
C ILE A 51 -7.41 -12.59 -2.77
N HIS A 52 -7.44 -12.86 -1.47
CA HIS A 52 -6.26 -13.32 -0.73
C HIS A 52 -5.68 -14.63 -1.31
N ASN A 53 -6.54 -15.55 -1.73
CA ASN A 53 -6.11 -16.81 -2.34
C ASN A 53 -5.45 -16.59 -3.71
N LEU A 54 -5.99 -15.70 -4.54
CA LEU A 54 -5.39 -15.32 -5.83
C LEU A 54 -3.99 -14.71 -5.66
N LYS A 55 -3.80 -13.90 -4.62
CA LYS A 55 -2.50 -13.32 -4.26
C LYS A 55 -1.46 -14.40 -3.96
N GLY A 56 -1.83 -15.40 -3.15
CA GLY A 56 -0.92 -16.45 -2.68
C GLY A 56 -0.46 -17.45 -3.76
N THR A 57 -1.25 -17.67 -4.79
CA THR A 57 -0.98 -18.71 -5.81
C THR A 57 -0.37 -18.15 -7.10
N GLY A 58 -0.64 -16.90 -7.49
CA GLY A 58 -0.19 -16.32 -8.77
C GLY A 58 1.32 -16.44 -9.04
N LYS A 59 2.17 -15.91 -8.16
CA LYS A 59 3.64 -15.98 -8.31
C LYS A 59 4.16 -17.41 -8.48
N THR A 60 3.61 -18.36 -7.76
CA THR A 60 4.03 -19.77 -7.77
C THR A 60 3.83 -20.42 -9.13
N PHE A 61 2.75 -20.10 -9.83
CA PHE A 61 2.43 -20.65 -11.15
C PHE A 61 2.88 -19.74 -12.30
N GLY A 62 3.78 -18.80 -12.01
CA GLY A 62 4.37 -17.92 -13.00
C GLY A 62 3.52 -16.72 -13.38
N PHE A 63 2.52 -16.32 -12.60
CA PHE A 63 1.68 -15.13 -12.80
C PHE A 63 1.91 -14.02 -11.76
N PRO A 64 3.08 -13.36 -11.75
CA PRO A 64 3.37 -12.30 -10.78
C PRO A 64 2.40 -11.12 -10.87
N THR A 65 1.89 -10.80 -12.06
CA THR A 65 0.94 -9.68 -12.25
C THR A 65 -0.40 -9.95 -11.56
N ILE A 66 -0.92 -11.19 -11.59
CA ILE A 66 -2.13 -11.56 -10.84
C ILE A 66 -1.92 -11.32 -9.35
N SER A 67 -0.79 -11.78 -8.79
CA SER A 67 -0.49 -11.57 -7.38
C SER A 67 -0.39 -10.08 -7.02
N LEU A 68 0.22 -9.25 -7.87
CA LEU A 68 0.34 -7.81 -7.64
C LEU A 68 -1.02 -7.09 -7.68
N ILE A 69 -1.89 -7.46 -8.62
CA ILE A 69 -3.24 -6.88 -8.71
C ILE A 69 -4.08 -7.32 -7.51
N ALA A 70 -4.04 -8.60 -7.15
CA ALA A 70 -4.78 -9.14 -6.00
C ALA A 70 -4.33 -8.51 -4.67
N ASP A 71 -3.01 -8.29 -4.51
CA ASP A 71 -2.46 -7.57 -3.35
C ASP A 71 -2.99 -6.13 -3.26
N ARG A 72 -2.97 -5.39 -4.37
CA ARG A 72 -3.54 -4.03 -4.39
C ARG A 72 -5.06 -4.00 -4.21
N PHE A 73 -5.77 -5.02 -4.69
CA PHE A 73 -7.20 -5.17 -4.49
C PHE A 73 -7.47 -5.37 -2.99
N GLU A 74 -6.81 -6.31 -2.34
CA GLU A 74 -6.93 -6.57 -0.89
C GLU A 74 -6.68 -5.30 -0.08
N ASP A 75 -5.58 -4.61 -0.36
CA ASP A 75 -5.22 -3.34 0.27
C ASP A 75 -6.33 -2.28 0.10
N TYR A 76 -6.83 -2.10 -1.13
CA TYR A 76 -7.88 -1.12 -1.43
C TYR A 76 -9.21 -1.49 -0.77
N LEU A 77 -9.56 -2.78 -0.73
CA LEU A 77 -10.75 -3.30 -0.08
C LEU A 77 -10.70 -3.04 1.43
N GLU A 78 -9.58 -3.38 2.09
CA GLU A 78 -9.38 -3.18 3.53
C GLU A 78 -9.53 -1.70 3.89
N ALA A 79 -8.87 -0.81 3.14
CA ALA A 79 -8.91 0.62 3.43
C ALA A 79 -10.27 1.28 3.22
N ASN A 80 -11.17 0.66 2.43
CA ASN A 80 -12.50 1.19 2.15
C ASN A 80 -13.63 0.36 2.78
N ALA A 81 -13.32 -0.64 3.62
CA ALA A 81 -14.30 -1.57 4.19
C ALA A 81 -15.46 -0.90 4.93
N GLU A 82 -15.20 0.25 5.55
CA GLU A 82 -16.19 1.02 6.33
C GLU A 82 -16.74 2.24 5.57
N LYS A 83 -16.28 2.49 4.35
CA LYS A 83 -16.63 3.68 3.58
C LYS A 83 -18.06 3.61 3.06
N THR A 84 -18.79 4.71 3.22
CA THR A 84 -20.15 4.87 2.69
C THR A 84 -20.24 6.16 1.85
N PRO A 85 -20.55 6.10 0.55
CA PRO A 85 -20.85 4.89 -0.23
C PRO A 85 -19.61 4.02 -0.44
N PHE A 86 -19.83 2.70 -0.47
CA PHE A 86 -18.79 1.72 -0.72
C PHE A 86 -18.36 1.77 -2.20
N PRO A 87 -17.05 1.81 -2.52
CA PRO A 87 -16.55 2.13 -3.86
C PRO A 87 -16.58 0.93 -4.83
N ILE A 88 -17.79 0.46 -5.15
CA ILE A 88 -18.01 -0.73 -6.01
C ILE A 88 -17.34 -0.61 -7.38
N THR A 89 -17.48 0.55 -8.03
CA THR A 89 -16.93 0.79 -9.37
C THR A 89 -15.41 0.66 -9.41
N ASP A 90 -14.74 1.06 -8.33
CA ASP A 90 -13.29 0.94 -8.24
C ASP A 90 -12.89 -0.53 -8.07
N LEU A 91 -13.57 -1.27 -7.20
CA LEU A 91 -13.32 -2.70 -6.99
C LEU A 91 -13.60 -3.54 -8.26
N GLN A 92 -14.58 -3.15 -9.07
CA GLN A 92 -14.86 -3.77 -10.37
C GLN A 92 -13.67 -3.64 -11.33
N ARG A 93 -12.97 -2.50 -11.35
CA ARG A 93 -11.78 -2.31 -12.20
C ARG A 93 -10.65 -3.31 -11.86
N PHE A 94 -10.49 -3.66 -10.59
CA PHE A 94 -9.53 -4.70 -10.20
C PHE A 94 -9.96 -6.08 -10.70
N ALA A 95 -11.25 -6.42 -10.54
CA ALA A 95 -11.78 -7.69 -11.02
C ALA A 95 -11.66 -7.83 -12.55
N ASP A 96 -11.93 -6.76 -13.30
CA ASP A 96 -11.80 -6.74 -14.76
C ASP A 96 -10.33 -6.95 -15.20
N ALA A 97 -9.39 -6.30 -14.52
CA ALA A 97 -7.96 -6.47 -14.80
C ALA A 97 -7.47 -7.91 -14.51
N LEU A 98 -7.98 -8.55 -13.47
CA LEU A 98 -7.71 -9.96 -13.19
C LEU A 98 -8.34 -10.87 -14.26
N SER A 99 -9.58 -10.58 -14.67
CA SER A 99 -10.31 -11.35 -15.70
C SER A 99 -9.54 -11.37 -17.01
N ASP A 100 -9.08 -10.21 -17.48
CA ASP A 100 -8.34 -10.10 -18.75
C ASP A 100 -7.04 -10.93 -18.75
N ILE A 101 -6.33 -11.01 -17.63
CA ILE A 101 -5.10 -11.81 -17.53
C ILE A 101 -5.43 -13.31 -17.45
N ILE A 102 -6.42 -13.70 -16.64
CA ILE A 102 -6.83 -15.09 -16.45
C ILE A 102 -7.37 -15.66 -17.77
N GLU A 103 -8.26 -14.94 -18.45
CA GLU A 103 -8.85 -15.36 -19.74
C GLU A 103 -7.80 -15.50 -20.85
N ARG A 104 -6.78 -14.64 -20.85
CA ARG A 104 -5.67 -14.74 -21.81
C ARG A 104 -4.71 -15.88 -21.48
N GLY A 105 -4.72 -16.39 -20.25
CA GLY A 105 -3.85 -17.47 -19.78
C GLY A 105 -2.35 -17.17 -19.85
N ARG A 106 -1.95 -15.90 -19.90
CA ARG A 106 -0.53 -15.49 -19.96
C ARG A 106 -0.32 -14.13 -19.29
N ASN A 107 0.86 -13.89 -18.75
CA ASN A 107 1.17 -12.57 -18.22
C ASN A 107 1.22 -11.53 -19.33
N PRO A 108 0.78 -10.29 -19.03
CA PRO A 108 1.07 -9.16 -19.90
C PRO A 108 2.58 -8.88 -19.95
N GLU A 109 3.03 -8.31 -21.06
CA GLU A 109 4.39 -7.77 -21.20
C GLU A 109 4.67 -6.73 -20.09
N PRO A 110 5.94 -6.55 -19.65
CA PRO A 110 6.29 -5.70 -18.51
C PRO A 110 5.71 -4.28 -18.56
N ASP A 111 5.76 -3.62 -19.72
CA ASP A 111 5.23 -2.25 -19.90
C ASP A 111 3.70 -2.22 -19.77
N ARG A 112 3.04 -3.25 -20.30
CA ARG A 112 1.58 -3.40 -20.19
C ARG A 112 1.17 -3.72 -18.76
N ALA A 113 1.89 -4.59 -18.07
CA ALA A 113 1.70 -4.89 -16.65
C ALA A 113 1.78 -3.61 -15.80
N THR A 114 2.82 -2.80 -16.06
CA THR A 114 3.03 -1.51 -15.40
C THR A 114 1.86 -0.55 -15.66
N SER A 115 1.40 -0.46 -16.91
CA SER A 115 0.26 0.39 -17.28
C SER A 115 -1.05 -0.04 -16.62
N ILE A 116 -1.31 -1.35 -16.55
CA ILE A 116 -2.48 -1.90 -15.84
C ILE A 116 -2.42 -1.50 -14.38
N LEU A 117 -1.29 -1.74 -13.71
CA LEU A 117 -1.12 -1.41 -12.30
C LEU A 117 -1.28 0.09 -12.02
N ARG A 118 -0.78 0.97 -12.90
CA ARG A 118 -0.99 2.43 -12.77
C ARG A 118 -2.43 2.86 -12.99
N GLY A 119 -3.17 2.19 -13.88
CA GLY A 119 -4.57 2.49 -14.16
C GLY A 119 -5.56 2.00 -13.09
N LEU A 120 -5.11 1.14 -12.17
CA LEU A 120 -5.94 0.63 -11.08
C LEU A 120 -6.19 1.71 -10.02
N PRO A 121 -7.40 1.72 -9.41
CA PRO A 121 -7.69 2.62 -8.30
C PRO A 121 -6.64 2.54 -7.19
N SER A 122 -6.48 3.65 -6.49
CA SER A 122 -5.65 3.72 -5.30
C SER A 122 -6.43 4.43 -4.21
N VAL A 123 -6.16 4.05 -2.97
CA VAL A 123 -6.81 4.63 -1.78
C VAL A 123 -6.43 6.10 -1.61
N PHE A 124 -5.32 6.50 -2.23
CA PHE A 124 -4.73 7.79 -2.08
C PHE A 124 -4.42 8.37 -3.46
N ASP A 125 -4.97 9.53 -3.78
CA ASP A 125 -4.63 10.25 -5.01
C ASP A 125 -3.14 10.59 -4.98
N PHE A 126 -2.37 9.86 -5.78
CA PHE A 126 -0.93 9.99 -5.85
C PHE A 126 -0.47 10.25 -7.28
N ASP A 127 0.18 11.39 -7.53
CA ASP A 127 0.82 11.70 -8.81
C ASP A 127 2.34 11.42 -8.71
N PRO A 128 2.84 10.34 -9.34
CA PRO A 128 4.26 10.00 -9.30
C PRO A 128 5.15 11.05 -10.00
N GLU A 129 4.62 11.81 -10.96
CA GLU A 129 5.39 12.85 -11.67
C GLU A 129 5.61 14.09 -10.80
N ALA A 130 4.78 14.28 -9.76
CA ALA A 130 4.89 15.40 -8.84
C ALA A 130 6.06 15.28 -7.86
N ILE A 131 6.72 14.12 -7.78
CA ILE A 131 7.69 13.82 -6.71
C ILE A 131 9.04 13.41 -7.28
N SER A 132 10.00 14.32 -7.13
CA SER A 132 11.42 14.06 -7.36
C SER A 132 12.10 13.76 -6.03
N GLY A 133 12.62 12.55 -5.86
CA GLY A 133 13.40 12.13 -4.69
C GLY A 133 14.86 11.82 -5.05
N GLN A 134 15.73 11.79 -4.05
CA GLN A 134 17.09 11.25 -4.20
C GLN A 134 17.16 9.84 -3.57
N PRO A 135 18.03 8.95 -4.07
CA PRO A 135 18.18 7.63 -3.48
C PRO A 135 18.58 7.72 -2.02
N GLY A 136 17.85 7.03 -1.15
CA GLY A 136 18.07 7.03 0.30
C GLY A 136 17.37 5.86 0.99
N ARG A 137 17.30 5.90 2.32
CA ARG A 137 16.58 4.95 3.17
C ARG A 137 15.40 5.63 3.83
N ALA A 138 14.22 5.04 3.75
CA ALA A 138 13.03 5.55 4.41
C ALA A 138 12.51 4.54 5.43
N LEU A 139 12.11 5.00 6.60
CA LEU A 139 11.38 4.20 7.58
C LEU A 139 9.92 4.66 7.62
N VAL A 140 8.99 3.75 7.31
CA VAL A 140 7.55 3.99 7.35
C VAL A 140 6.94 3.23 8.52
N ILE A 141 6.25 3.94 9.40
CA ILE A 141 5.70 3.40 10.65
C ILE A 141 4.18 3.51 10.60
N THR A 142 3.48 2.38 10.49
CA THR A 142 2.01 2.37 10.40
C THR A 142 1.45 1.01 10.76
N ARG A 143 0.32 1.01 11.49
CA ARG A 143 -0.47 -0.21 11.72
C ARG A 143 -1.33 -0.61 10.50
N ALA A 144 -1.65 0.35 9.63
CA ALA A 144 -2.43 0.11 8.43
C ALA A 144 -1.51 -0.38 7.29
N ARG A 145 -1.62 -1.67 6.94
CA ARG A 145 -0.79 -2.31 5.90
C ARG A 145 -0.91 -1.62 4.56
N THR A 146 -2.13 -1.30 4.13
CA THR A 146 -2.40 -0.56 2.89
C THR A 146 -1.63 0.75 2.80
N LEU A 147 -1.62 1.53 3.89
CA LEU A 147 -0.89 2.81 3.94
C LEU A 147 0.62 2.56 3.85
N GLY A 148 1.13 1.56 4.57
CA GLY A 148 2.54 1.20 4.57
C GLY A 148 3.03 0.76 3.21
N HIS A 149 2.29 -0.14 2.54
CA HIS A 149 2.59 -0.60 1.19
C HIS A 149 2.54 0.53 0.17
N MET A 150 1.52 1.40 0.24
CA MET A 150 1.44 2.54 -0.64
C MET A 150 2.64 3.47 -0.46
N LEU A 151 2.91 3.95 0.77
CA LEU A 151 4.03 4.85 1.02
C LEU A 151 5.36 4.21 0.60
N ALA A 152 5.56 2.92 0.89
CA ALA A 152 6.76 2.21 0.49
C ALA A 152 6.95 2.12 -1.02
N ARG A 153 5.86 1.87 -1.77
CA ARG A 153 5.88 1.86 -3.24
C ARG A 153 6.23 3.23 -3.79
N GLU A 154 5.61 4.28 -3.25
CA GLU A 154 5.84 5.63 -3.76
C GLU A 154 7.24 6.15 -3.43
N LEU A 155 7.71 5.91 -2.22
CA LEU A 155 9.10 6.18 -1.85
C LEU A 155 10.08 5.43 -2.75
N ALA A 156 9.78 4.17 -3.12
CA ALA A 156 10.60 3.40 -4.05
C ALA A 156 10.61 3.98 -5.47
N ASN A 157 9.47 4.49 -5.96
CA ASN A 157 9.39 5.22 -7.23
C ASN A 157 10.28 6.49 -7.21
N CYS A 158 10.45 7.10 -6.04
CA CYS A 158 11.33 8.24 -5.80
C CYS A 158 12.79 7.86 -5.50
N GLY A 159 13.15 6.57 -5.57
CA GLY A 159 14.52 6.06 -5.38
C GLY A 159 14.87 5.62 -3.95
N TYR A 160 13.95 5.70 -2.99
CA TYR A 160 14.20 5.26 -1.62
C TYR A 160 14.11 3.74 -1.47
N ARG A 161 14.96 3.19 -0.60
CA ARG A 161 14.77 1.85 -0.03
C ARG A 161 13.96 1.98 1.24
N THR A 162 12.74 1.45 1.21
CA THR A 162 11.81 1.58 2.33
C THR A 162 11.86 0.38 3.25
N GLN A 163 11.91 0.64 4.55
CA GLN A 163 11.64 -0.32 5.62
C GLN A 163 10.33 0.05 6.30
N THR A 164 9.46 -0.92 6.53
CA THR A 164 8.19 -0.72 7.23
C THR A 164 8.23 -1.31 8.63
N ALA A 165 7.57 -0.66 9.58
CA ALA A 165 7.36 -1.16 10.94
C ALA A 165 5.93 -0.85 11.38
N SER A 166 5.30 -1.78 12.10
CA SER A 166 3.98 -1.54 12.72
C SER A 166 4.08 -1.29 14.22
N ASP A 167 5.17 -1.73 14.85
CA ASP A 167 5.42 -1.58 16.29
C ASP A 167 6.31 -0.36 16.58
N PRO A 168 5.91 0.54 17.51
CA PRO A 168 6.70 1.72 17.86
C PRO A 168 8.09 1.42 18.42
N PHE A 169 8.27 0.35 19.19
CA PHE A 169 9.56 0.02 19.81
C PHE A 169 10.55 -0.54 18.79
N GLU A 170 10.05 -1.39 17.88
CA GLU A 170 10.81 -1.84 16.73
C GLU A 170 11.20 -0.66 15.83
N ALA A 171 10.28 0.27 15.58
CA ALA A 171 10.57 1.47 14.79
C ALA A 171 11.68 2.32 15.40
N MET A 172 11.69 2.53 16.73
CA MET A 172 12.81 3.22 17.40
C MET A 172 14.14 2.49 17.20
N ARG A 173 14.14 1.15 17.29
CA ARG A 173 15.34 0.35 17.04
C ARG A 173 15.83 0.55 15.60
N PHE A 174 14.95 0.51 14.61
CA PHE A 174 15.32 0.75 13.21
C PHE A 174 15.81 2.16 12.97
N ALA A 175 15.18 3.18 13.55
CA ALA A 175 15.62 4.57 13.42
C ALA A 175 17.09 4.75 13.86
N VAL A 176 17.51 4.06 14.92
CA VAL A 176 18.90 4.14 15.43
C VAL A 176 19.87 3.24 14.66
N SER A 177 19.47 2.00 14.36
CA SER A 177 20.38 0.98 13.80
C SER A 177 20.52 1.06 12.28
N GLU A 178 19.43 1.32 11.58
CA GLU A 178 19.39 1.30 10.11
C GLU A 178 19.64 2.66 9.47
N LYS A 179 19.65 3.72 10.30
CA LYS A 179 19.93 5.11 9.94
C LYS A 179 19.18 5.53 8.68
N PRO A 180 17.83 5.55 8.73
CA PRO A 180 17.06 6.08 7.62
C PRO A 180 17.40 7.56 7.41
N ASP A 181 17.22 8.04 6.18
CA ASP A 181 17.32 9.47 5.82
C ASP A 181 16.01 10.20 6.10
N ILE A 182 14.89 9.47 6.22
CA ILE A 182 13.58 10.00 6.54
C ILE A 182 12.72 9.01 7.33
N VAL A 183 11.93 9.51 8.27
CA VAL A 183 10.91 8.73 9.01
C VAL A 183 9.51 9.27 8.74
N LEU A 184 8.62 8.42 8.23
CA LEU A 184 7.20 8.71 8.10
C LEU A 184 6.43 7.90 9.15
N SER A 185 5.73 8.54 10.07
CA SER A 185 4.92 7.84 11.09
C SER A 185 3.44 8.14 10.92
N SER A 186 2.58 7.13 10.93
CA SER A 186 1.15 7.34 11.12
C SER A 186 0.91 8.03 12.47
N ALA A 187 -0.03 8.96 12.53
CA ALA A 187 -0.42 9.58 13.80
C ALA A 187 -1.01 8.55 14.80
N VAL A 188 -1.68 7.52 14.29
CA VAL A 188 -2.37 6.51 15.10
C VAL A 188 -1.63 5.18 15.01
N LEU A 189 -1.01 4.76 16.11
CA LEU A 189 -0.37 3.47 16.29
C LEU A 189 -0.92 2.79 17.55
N ASP A 190 -0.54 1.53 17.76
CA ASP A 190 -0.94 0.78 18.94
C ASP A 190 0.02 1.05 20.12
N GLY A 191 -0.54 1.32 21.30
CA GLY A 191 0.22 1.54 22.54
C GLY A 191 0.86 2.94 22.72
N MET A 192 1.23 3.61 21.63
CA MET A 192 1.83 4.96 21.64
C MET A 192 1.37 5.75 20.41
N SER A 193 1.15 7.06 20.51
CA SER A 193 0.85 7.90 19.34
C SER A 193 2.08 8.05 18.43
N GLY A 194 1.86 8.25 17.13
CA GLY A 194 2.99 8.55 16.22
C GLY A 194 3.72 9.84 16.58
N ILE A 195 3.02 10.80 17.18
CA ILE A 195 3.59 12.07 17.62
C ILE A 195 4.58 11.84 18.77
N ASP A 196 4.17 11.06 19.77
CA ASP A 196 5.03 10.71 20.90
C ASP A 196 6.23 9.87 20.47
N LEU A 197 6.03 8.96 19.52
CA LEU A 197 7.11 8.18 18.93
C LEU A 197 8.15 9.07 18.25
N LEU A 198 7.73 10.04 17.42
CA LEU A 198 8.67 10.96 16.77
C LEU A 198 9.40 11.85 17.80
N ARG A 199 8.72 12.28 18.87
CA ARG A 199 9.36 13.01 19.97
C ARG A 199 10.43 12.15 20.67
N ALA A 200 10.14 10.87 20.89
CA ALA A 200 11.09 9.93 21.48
C ALA A 200 12.30 9.69 20.58
N ILE A 201 12.08 9.41 19.29
CA ILE A 201 13.15 9.23 18.29
C ILE A 201 14.07 10.47 18.27
N ARG A 202 13.50 11.67 18.33
CA ARG A 202 14.29 12.91 18.30
C ARG A 202 15.02 13.23 19.60
N SER A 203 14.58 12.65 20.71
CA SER A 203 15.29 12.79 21.99
C SER A 203 16.59 11.95 22.03
N ILE A 204 16.80 11.09 21.03
CA ILE A 204 18.00 10.24 20.89
C ILE A 204 19.02 10.95 20.00
N ARG A 205 20.24 11.19 20.51
CA ARG A 205 21.25 12.03 19.82
C ARG A 205 21.51 11.66 18.35
N PRO A 206 21.72 10.38 17.97
CA PRO A 206 21.93 10.00 16.57
C PRO A 206 20.77 10.33 15.61
N THR A 207 19.56 10.53 16.13
CA THR A 207 18.33 10.70 15.34
C THR A 207 17.66 12.05 15.62
N ALA A 208 18.32 12.96 16.33
CA ALA A 208 17.75 14.25 16.73
C ALA A 208 17.43 15.17 15.55
N SER A 209 18.24 15.09 14.50
CA SER A 209 18.11 15.85 13.25
C SER A 209 17.46 15.07 12.11
N LEU A 210 16.96 13.85 12.39
CA LEU A 210 16.37 12.97 11.38
C LEU A 210 15.09 13.61 10.81
N PRO A 211 15.04 13.91 9.50
CA PRO A 211 13.82 14.39 8.86
C PRO A 211 12.65 13.45 9.15
N SER A 212 11.55 14.01 9.62
CA SER A 212 10.39 13.22 10.01
C SER A 212 9.07 13.91 9.66
N ALA A 213 8.07 13.10 9.34
CA ALA A 213 6.73 13.57 9.08
C ALA A 213 5.68 12.66 9.72
N VAL A 214 4.58 13.25 10.17
CA VAL A 214 3.37 12.53 10.56
C VAL A 214 2.45 12.40 9.36
N VAL A 215 1.99 11.18 9.09
CA VAL A 215 0.99 10.86 8.09
C VAL A 215 -0.36 10.68 8.78
N THR A 216 -1.37 11.46 8.39
CA THR A 216 -2.65 11.49 9.12
C THR A 216 -3.85 11.92 8.29
N SER A 217 -5.04 11.48 8.69
CA SER A 217 -6.32 12.01 8.23
C SER A 217 -6.89 13.10 9.15
N PHE A 218 -6.17 13.48 10.22
CA PHE A 218 -6.62 14.51 11.16
C PHE A 218 -6.67 15.89 10.52
N ASP A 219 -7.63 16.71 10.97
CA ASP A 219 -7.74 18.13 10.62
C ASP A 219 -6.67 18.99 11.29
N ALA A 220 -6.45 20.21 10.78
CA ALA A 220 -5.34 21.06 11.24
C ALA A 220 -5.42 21.43 12.72
N GLY A 221 -6.65 21.52 13.25
CA GLY A 221 -6.91 21.82 14.66
C GLY A 221 -7.07 20.58 15.55
N HIS A 222 -6.77 19.37 15.05
CA HIS A 222 -6.96 18.17 15.84
C HIS A 222 -6.02 18.16 17.06
N PRO A 223 -6.50 17.88 18.29
CA PRO A 223 -5.69 17.95 19.51
C PRO A 223 -4.41 17.11 19.48
N GLU A 224 -4.45 15.93 18.84
CA GLU A 224 -3.27 15.06 18.67
C GLU A 224 -2.11 15.75 17.92
N LEU A 225 -2.40 16.69 17.01
CA LEU A 225 -1.36 17.41 16.27
C LEU A 225 -0.77 18.58 17.08
N ALA A 226 -1.40 19.00 18.18
CA ALA A 226 -0.91 20.13 18.98
C ALA A 226 0.45 19.85 19.65
N GLY A 227 0.77 18.57 19.88
CA GLY A 227 2.04 18.13 20.46
C GLY A 227 3.16 17.91 19.44
N LEU A 228 2.92 18.17 18.15
CA LEU A 228 3.89 17.92 17.09
C LEU A 228 5.06 18.90 17.17
N PRO A 229 6.33 18.43 17.13
CA PRO A 229 7.47 19.34 17.06
C PRO A 229 7.42 20.20 15.80
N LYS A 230 7.90 21.45 15.88
CA LYS A 230 7.71 22.49 14.83
C LYS A 230 8.29 22.14 13.46
N ASP A 231 9.32 21.33 13.42
CA ASP A 231 10.06 20.90 12.24
C ASP A 231 9.68 19.48 11.79
N VAL A 232 8.73 18.84 12.46
CA VAL A 232 8.06 17.65 11.92
C VAL A 232 6.96 18.10 10.97
N SER A 233 7.02 17.61 9.74
CA SER A 233 6.02 17.93 8.72
C SER A 233 4.76 17.10 8.90
N VAL A 234 3.64 17.57 8.34
CA VAL A 234 2.37 16.83 8.33
C VAL A 234 2.02 16.49 6.89
N ILE A 235 1.77 15.20 6.65
CA ILE A 235 1.30 14.65 5.37
C ILE A 235 -0.17 14.27 5.55
N ARG A 236 -1.06 14.90 4.79
CA ARG A 236 -2.49 14.62 4.86
C ARG A 236 -2.86 13.49 3.91
N LEU A 237 -3.58 12.51 4.45
CA LEU A 237 -4.21 11.48 3.62
C LEU A 237 -5.35 12.10 2.79
N GLY A 238 -5.36 11.83 1.50
CA GLY A 238 -6.37 12.32 0.57
C GLY A 238 -5.76 13.15 -0.55
N LYS A 239 -6.43 14.25 -0.92
CA LYS A 239 -6.11 15.01 -2.15
C LYS A 239 -4.74 15.67 -2.16
N THR A 240 -4.21 16.07 -1.01
CA THR A 240 -2.91 16.75 -0.91
C THR A 240 -1.76 15.80 -0.61
N LEU A 241 -2.01 14.48 -0.57
CA LEU A 241 -1.00 13.51 -0.17
C LEU A 241 0.27 13.63 -1.02
N SER A 242 0.12 13.72 -2.33
CA SER A 242 1.24 13.86 -3.27
C SER A 242 2.06 15.11 -2.98
N ASP A 243 1.39 16.25 -2.88
CA ASP A 243 2.02 17.55 -2.69
C ASP A 243 2.74 17.62 -1.34
N ASP A 244 2.09 17.13 -0.28
CA ASP A 244 2.67 17.09 1.05
C ASP A 244 3.89 16.17 1.10
N LEU A 245 3.82 14.98 0.48
CA LEU A 245 4.96 14.07 0.40
C LEU A 245 6.10 14.66 -0.44
N ALA A 246 5.80 15.30 -1.57
CA ALA A 246 6.78 15.97 -2.43
C ALA A 246 7.58 17.02 -1.65
N LEU A 247 6.87 17.86 -0.88
CA LEU A 247 7.46 18.91 -0.07
C LEU A 247 8.39 18.33 1.01
N VAL A 248 7.93 17.28 1.70
CA VAL A 248 8.72 16.62 2.75
C VAL A 248 9.99 16.00 2.17
N LEU A 249 9.90 15.30 1.04
CA LEU A 249 11.06 14.66 0.42
C LEU A 249 12.08 15.67 -0.14
N THR A 250 11.59 16.80 -0.67
CA THR A 250 12.45 17.91 -1.11
C THR A 250 13.24 18.47 0.07
N ASN A 251 12.58 18.76 1.19
CA ASN A 251 13.22 19.30 2.39
C ASN A 251 14.23 18.31 3.01
N ALA A 252 13.91 17.01 3.02
CA ALA A 252 14.82 15.98 3.53
C ALA A 252 16.12 15.89 2.70
N GLY A 253 16.02 16.06 1.37
CA GLY A 253 17.17 16.06 0.47
C GLY A 253 18.12 17.25 0.66
N GLU A 254 17.61 18.40 1.10
CA GLU A 254 18.44 19.57 1.42
C GLU A 254 19.23 19.36 2.73
N VAL A 255 18.61 18.76 3.75
CA VAL A 255 19.25 18.51 5.06
C VAL A 255 20.39 17.50 4.95
N SER A 256 20.28 16.50 4.07
CA SER A 256 21.35 15.50 3.85
C SER A 256 22.64 16.10 3.23
N ARG A 257 22.57 17.31 2.66
CA ARG A 257 23.71 17.99 2.01
C ARG A 257 24.50 18.94 2.93
N ALA A 258 23.96 19.28 4.11
CA ALA A 258 24.53 20.25 5.05
C ALA A 258 25.37 19.58 6.13
#